data_AF-A0A1W9SQ93-F1
#
_entry.id   AF-A0A1W9SQ93-F1
#
_cell.length_a   1.000
_cell.length_b   1.000
_cell.length_c   1.000
_cell.angle_alpha   90.00
_cell.angle_beta   90.00
_cell.angle_gamma   90.00
#
_symmetry.space_group_name_H-M   'P 1'
#
loop_
_entity.id
_entity.type
_entity.pdbx_description
1 polymer ?
#
loop_
_entity_poly.entity_id
_entity_poly.type
_entity_poly.pdbx_seq_one_letter_code
_entity_poly.pdbx_strand_id
1 'polypeptide(L)'
;NILSLITEPEKEGEYYEISEDIKNQNKTTIKINTRKTTQVAYKIEEPEHKSVRREMGRGRLLFYVSFDKGTAFLDIENLKSLLDIQNF
;
A
#
# COMPACT_ATOMS: atom_id res chain seq x y z
N ASN A 1 7.46 1.02 -12.03
CA ASN A 1 7.59 2.11 -11.04
C ASN A 1 6.46 3.11 -11.30
N ILE A 2 5.72 3.55 -10.28
CA ILE A 2 4.57 4.48 -10.44
C ILE A 2 5.01 5.81 -11.06
N LEU A 3 6.19 6.32 -10.72
CA LEU A 3 6.72 7.56 -11.28
C LEU A 3 6.99 7.44 -12.78
N SER A 4 7.47 6.29 -13.25
CA SER A 4 7.62 6.04 -14.68
C SER A 4 6.26 5.95 -15.39
N LEU A 5 5.28 5.31 -14.76
CA LEU A 5 3.94 5.16 -15.34
C LEU A 5 3.27 6.52 -15.61
N ILE A 6 3.43 7.50 -14.70
CA ILE A 6 2.86 8.84 -14.89
C ILE A 6 3.66 9.72 -15.88
N THR A 7 4.82 9.27 -16.33
CA THR A 7 5.57 9.95 -17.41
C THR A 7 5.13 9.53 -18.81
N GLU A 8 4.13 8.66 -18.91
CA GLU A 8 3.58 8.11 -20.15
C GLU A 8 2.12 8.61 -20.33
N PRO A 9 1.91 9.82 -20.88
CA PRO A 9 0.59 10.47 -20.91
C PRO A 9 -0.47 9.68 -21.67
N GLU A 10 -0.08 8.87 -22.65
CA GLU A 10 -0.96 7.98 -23.41
C GLU A 10 -1.62 6.89 -22.55
N LYS A 11 -1.09 6.65 -21.34
CA LYS A 11 -1.64 5.68 -20.38
C LYS A 11 -2.62 6.31 -19.39
N GLU A 12 -2.77 7.64 -19.40
CA GLU A 12 -3.74 8.34 -18.57
C GLU A 12 -5.18 8.04 -19.05
N GLY A 13 -6.09 7.79 -18.10
CA GLY A 13 -7.46 7.38 -18.35
C GLY A 13 -7.67 5.86 -18.51
N GLU A 14 -6.62 5.08 -18.77
CA GLU A 14 -6.71 3.61 -18.83
C GLU A 14 -5.90 2.90 -17.72
N TYR A 15 -4.64 3.31 -17.51
CA TYR A 15 -3.74 2.70 -16.53
C TYR A 15 -3.66 3.51 -15.24
N TYR A 16 -3.82 4.84 -15.34
CA TYR A 16 -3.85 5.72 -14.18
C TYR A 16 -4.74 6.94 -14.41
N GLU A 17 -5.11 7.61 -13.32
CA GLU A 17 -5.77 8.92 -13.35
C GLU A 17 -5.13 9.85 -12.33
N ILE A 18 -5.02 11.14 -12.65
CA ILE A 18 -4.57 12.17 -11.72
C ILE A 18 -5.77 13.03 -11.33
N SER A 19 -5.92 13.30 -10.04
CA SER A 19 -6.98 14.18 -9.53
C SER A 19 -6.45 15.09 -8.43
N GLU A 20 -6.89 16.35 -8.45
CA GLU A 20 -6.60 17.34 -7.42
C GLU A 20 -7.92 17.81 -6.80
N ASP A 21 -8.06 17.67 -5.49
CA ASP A 21 -9.29 18.02 -4.78
C ASP A 21 -8.95 18.86 -3.54
N ILE A 22 -9.63 20.02 -3.44
CA ILE A 22 -9.57 20.93 -2.29
C ILE A 22 -9.98 20.22 -1.01
N LYS A 23 -10.97 19.32 -1.07
CA LYS A 23 -11.42 18.52 0.09
C LYS A 23 -10.35 17.56 0.58
N ASN A 24 -9.47 17.09 -0.31
CA ASN A 24 -8.30 16.31 0.05
C ASN A 24 -7.08 17.20 0.41
N GLN A 25 -7.32 18.37 0.98
CA GLN A 25 -6.28 19.31 1.42
C GLN A 25 -5.32 19.70 0.29
N ASN A 26 -5.82 19.82 -0.95
CA ASN A 26 -5.02 20.10 -2.15
C ASN A 26 -3.94 19.04 -2.45
N LYS A 27 -4.12 17.79 -2.00
CA LYS A 27 -3.21 16.70 -2.35
C LYS A 27 -3.54 16.15 -3.73
N THR A 28 -2.51 16.05 -4.58
CA THR A 28 -2.59 15.31 -5.84
C THR A 28 -2.74 13.82 -5.54
N THR A 29 -3.79 13.22 -6.10
CA THR A 29 -4.12 11.80 -5.95
C THR A 29 -3.92 11.10 -7.27
N ILE A 30 -3.02 10.12 -7.28
CA ILE A 30 -2.78 9.24 -8.44
C ILE A 30 -3.53 7.94 -8.17
N LYS A 31 -4.52 7.64 -9.01
CA LYS A 31 -5.25 6.36 -8.97
C LYS A 31 -4.64 5.42 -9.98
N ILE A 32 -4.33 4.19 -9.57
CA ILE A 32 -3.74 3.17 -10.44
C ILE A 32 -4.76 2.09 -10.73
N ASN A 33 -4.92 1.72 -11.99
CA ASN A 33 -5.78 0.62 -12.40
C ASN A 33 -5.08 -0.73 -12.12
N THR A 34 -5.43 -1.36 -11.01
CA THR A 34 -4.81 -2.62 -10.56
C THR A 34 -4.96 -3.77 -11.55
N ARG A 35 -6.00 -3.77 -12.41
CA ARG A 35 -6.19 -4.80 -13.46
C ARG A 35 -5.12 -4.75 -14.55
N LYS A 36 -4.40 -3.64 -14.65
CA LYS A 36 -3.30 -3.42 -15.61
C LYS A 36 -1.93 -3.54 -14.93
N THR A 37 -1.88 -4.08 -13.72
CA THR A 37 -0.65 -4.27 -12.94
C THR A 37 -0.37 -5.76 -12.72
N THR A 38 0.89 -6.06 -12.39
CA THR A 38 1.31 -7.41 -12.02
C THR A 38 1.08 -7.65 -10.53
N GLN A 39 0.31 -8.69 -10.20
CA GLN A 39 0.06 -9.06 -8.81
C GLN A 39 1.28 -9.76 -8.20
N VAL A 40 1.88 -9.17 -7.17
CA VAL A 40 3.03 -9.76 -6.45
C VAL A 40 2.65 -10.37 -5.11
N ALA A 41 1.53 -9.96 -4.52
CA ALA A 41 0.97 -10.55 -3.31
C ALA A 41 -0.51 -10.85 -3.55
N TYR A 42 -0.94 -12.07 -3.30
CA TYR A 42 -2.30 -12.53 -3.62
C TYR A 42 -3.19 -12.69 -2.39
N LYS A 43 -2.59 -12.74 -1.20
CA LYS A 43 -3.31 -12.83 0.06
C LYS A 43 -2.50 -12.15 1.17
N ILE A 44 -3.20 -11.41 2.02
CA ILE A 44 -2.67 -10.86 3.27
C ILE A 44 -3.47 -11.48 4.41
N GLU A 45 -2.77 -12.03 5.38
CA GLU A 45 -3.33 -12.29 6.70
C GLU A 45 -2.99 -11.10 7.58
N GLU A 46 -4.02 -10.38 8.01
CA GLU A 46 -3.88 -9.21 8.87
C GLU A 46 -3.26 -9.60 10.22
N PRO A 47 -2.36 -8.78 10.77
CA PRO A 47 -1.81 -9.01 12.09
C PRO A 47 -2.90 -8.86 13.17
N GLU A 48 -2.74 -9.59 14.27
CA GLU A 48 -3.57 -9.41 15.45
C GLU A 48 -3.26 -8.05 16.10
N HIS A 49 -4.25 -7.17 16.11
CA HIS A 49 -4.17 -5.91 16.82
C HIS A 49 -4.41 -6.11 18.32
N LYS A 50 -3.46 -5.66 19.14
CA LYS A 50 -3.58 -5.61 20.60
C LYS A 50 -3.36 -4.17 21.05
N SER A 51 -4.29 -3.63 21.84
CA SER A 51 -4.12 -2.32 22.46
C SER A 51 -4.41 -2.33 23.95
N VAL A 52 -3.57 -1.63 24.71
CA VAL A 52 -3.71 -1.46 26.15
C VAL A 52 -3.82 0.03 26.44
N ARG A 53 -4.93 0.42 27.07
CA ARG A 53 -5.15 1.79 27.56
C ARG A 53 -4.65 1.92 29.00
N ARG A 54 -3.87 2.96 29.27
CA ARG A 54 -3.44 3.35 30.60
C ARG A 54 -3.81 4.80 30.86
N GLU A 55 -4.48 5.04 31.97
CA GLU A 55 -4.75 6.40 32.44
C GLU A 55 -3.54 6.94 33.20
N MET A 56 -3.19 8.20 32.92
CA MET A 56 -2.11 8.94 33.54
C MET A 56 -2.67 10.13 34.31
N GLY A 57 -1.85 10.74 35.16
CA GLY A 57 -2.27 11.91 35.93
C GLY A 57 -2.78 13.07 35.05
N ARG A 58 -3.78 13.80 35.54
CA ARG A 58 -4.47 14.93 34.89
C ARG A 58 -5.29 14.54 33.64
N GLY A 59 -5.94 13.37 33.65
CA GLY A 59 -6.87 12.94 32.59
C GLY A 59 -6.21 12.56 31.27
N ARG A 60 -4.89 12.37 31.26
CA ARG A 60 -4.14 11.94 30.07
C ARG A 60 -4.31 10.43 29.88
N LEU A 61 -4.46 9.99 28.64
CA LEU A 61 -4.53 8.58 28.29
C LEU A 61 -3.32 8.19 27.44
N LEU A 62 -2.73 7.04 27.76
CA LEU A 62 -1.67 6.41 26.98
C LEU A 62 -2.21 5.11 26.39
N PHE A 63 -1.98 4.90 25.10
CA PHE A 63 -2.34 3.66 24.42
C PHE A 63 -1.07 2.99 23.93
N TYR A 64 -0.83 1.77 24.41
CA TYR A 64 0.18 0.90 23.82
C TYR A 64 -0.52 0.07 22.76
N VAL A 65 -0.10 0.21 21.52
CA VAL A 65 -0.62 -0.56 20.39
C VAL A 65 0.51 -1.45 19.88
N SER A 66 0.23 -2.73 19.78
CA SER A 66 1.14 -3.72 19.20
C SER A 66 0.38 -4.55 18.18
N PHE A 67 1.08 -4.88 17.10
CA PHE A 67 0.61 -5.79 16.06
C PHE A 67 1.45 -7.04 16.15
N ASP A 68 0.79 -8.20 16.18
CA ASP A 68 1.43 -9.49 16.33
C ASP A 68 1.04 -10.38 15.13
N LYS A 69 1.96 -11.21 14.67
CA LYS A 69 1.82 -12.01 13.44
C LYS A 69 1.63 -11.13 12.18
N GLY A 70 0.90 -11.66 11.19
CA GLY A 70 0.70 -11.06 9.87
C GLY A 70 1.55 -11.77 8.82
N THR A 71 0.90 -12.21 7.73
CA THR A 71 1.57 -12.98 6.67
C THR A 71 1.13 -12.48 5.31
N ALA A 72 2.09 -12.10 4.47
CA ALA A 72 1.84 -11.85 3.06
C ALA A 72 2.19 -13.09 2.24
N PHE A 73 1.26 -13.56 1.42
CA PHE A 73 1.48 -14.66 0.50
C PHE A 73 1.82 -14.07 -0.87
N LEU A 74 3.05 -14.32 -1.29
CA LEU A 74 3.63 -13.73 -2.49
C LEU A 74 3.49 -14.67 -3.68
N ASP A 75 3.21 -14.08 -4.84
CA ASP A 75 3.40 -14.75 -6.12
C ASP A 75 4.89 -14.66 -6.48
N ILE A 76 5.60 -15.73 -6.17
CA ILE A 76 7.06 -15.79 -6.29
C ILE A 76 7.50 -15.63 -7.75
N GLU A 77 6.74 -16.15 -8.71
CA GLU A 77 7.12 -16.07 -10.12
C GLU A 77 6.94 -14.65 -10.67
N ASN A 78 5.82 -14.00 -10.34
CA ASN A 78 5.63 -12.59 -10.68
C ASN A 78 6.68 -11.69 -10.01
N LEU A 79 7.04 -11.98 -8.75
CA LEU A 79 8.05 -11.22 -8.03
C LEU A 79 9.44 -11.38 -8.65
N LYS A 80 9.84 -12.60 -9.01
CA LYS A 80 11.11 -12.87 -9.70
C LYS A 80 11.18 -12.15 -11.04
N SER A 81 10.12 -12.25 -11.84
CA SER A 81 10.02 -11.57 -13.14
C SER A 81 10.14 -10.05 -12.99
N LEU A 82 9.48 -9.47 -11.99
CA LEU A 82 9.54 -8.03 -11.72
C LEU A 82 10.94 -7.55 -11.28
N LEU A 83 11.66 -8.38 -10.52
CA LEU A 83 12.98 -8.05 -9.98
C LEU A 83 14.14 -8.54 -10.86
N ASP A 84 13.84 -9.15 -12.01
CA ASP A 84 14.80 -9.79 -12.93
C ASP A 84 15.76 -10.77 -12.21
N ILE A 85 15.22 -11.57 -11.30
CA ILE A 85 15.98 -12.58 -10.56
C ILE A 85 15.95 -13.89 -11.35
N GLN A 86 17.06 -14.21 -12.01
CA GLN A 86 17.13 -15.33 -12.96
C GLN A 86 17.47 -16.68 -12.30
N ASN A 87 18.12 -16.75 -11.12
CA ASN A 87 18.51 -18.00 -10.45
C ASN A 87 18.76 -17.81 -8.93
N PHE A 88 18.56 -18.88 -8.15
CA PHE A 88 18.99 -19.03 -6.74
C PHE A 88 20.01 -20.16 -6.61
#